data_AF-A0A0C3LEY6-F1
#
_entry.id   AF-A0A0C3LEY6-F1
#
_cell.length_a   1.000
_cell.length_b   1.000
_cell.length_c   1.000
_cell.angle_alpha   90.00
_cell.angle_beta   90.00
_cell.angle_gamma   90.00
#
_symmetry.space_group_name_H-M   'P 1'
#
loop_
_entity.id
_entity.type
_entity.pdbx_description
1 polymer ?
#
loop_
_entity_poly.entity_id
_entity_poly.type
_entity_poly.pdbx_seq_one_letter_code
_entity_poly.pdbx_strand_id
1 'polypeptide(L)'
;MSERKVLNKYIPPDFDPSLIPRRRIPKNSQQVVRLMAPFSMRCNTCGEYIYKGKKFNARKETVEGEDYYGIKIFRFYIKCTLCSAEITFKTDPKNTDYIAEHGISRNFEPWRDEKAVEEDRIAKLEEEENNPMKALENRTTDSKREMDILDALQDIRSRNARHERIGTALADEDGGLERIVRLKGAEEEEEEDEEMRQKRLEEEEDEKLVREVFSKIPAPSTAGPSRSTPEAGPSSEPTITVKRKAGALPDQDDLPRSTASSAAVASKAVEPPPKRKKTELAASLGIKIKKKPVKSLV
;
A
#
# COMPACT_ATOMS: atom_id res chain seq x y z
N MET A 1 -11.60 -66.61 8.28
CA MET A 1 -12.34 -65.33 8.14
C MET A 1 -13.28 -65.49 6.97
N SER A 2 -14.55 -65.10 7.12
CA SER A 2 -15.46 -65.02 5.97
C SER A 2 -14.94 -64.03 4.93
N GLU A 3 -15.28 -64.25 3.67
CA GLU A 3 -14.96 -63.37 2.55
C GLU A 3 -15.58 -61.96 2.71
N ARG A 4 -14.93 -60.91 2.20
CA ARG A 4 -15.44 -59.52 2.26
C ARG A 4 -16.77 -59.37 1.50
N LYS A 5 -16.91 -60.10 0.38
CA LYS A 5 -18.08 -60.11 -0.48
C LYS A 5 -18.75 -61.49 -0.42
N VAL A 6 -19.39 -61.76 0.72
CA VAL A 6 -20.16 -63.00 0.90
C VAL A 6 -21.37 -62.97 -0.05
N LEU A 7 -21.48 -63.97 -0.93
CA LEU A 7 -22.64 -64.11 -1.83
C LEU A 7 -23.91 -64.46 -1.05
N ASN A 8 -23.83 -65.46 -0.17
CA ASN A 8 -24.97 -65.97 0.58
C ASN A 8 -24.71 -65.90 2.08
N LYS A 9 -25.62 -65.27 2.82
CA LYS A 9 -25.64 -65.33 4.28
C LYS A 9 -26.69 -66.37 4.67
N TYR A 10 -26.37 -67.25 5.62
CA TYR A 10 -27.34 -68.19 6.16
C TYR A 10 -28.47 -67.43 6.85
N ILE A 11 -29.71 -67.66 6.39
CA ILE A 11 -30.94 -67.14 6.99
C ILE A 11 -31.61 -68.34 7.67
N PRO A 12 -31.91 -68.27 8.98
CA PRO A 12 -32.56 -69.40 9.66
C PRO A 12 -33.96 -69.66 9.07
N PRO A 13 -34.45 -70.91 9.10
CA PRO A 13 -35.72 -71.29 8.46
C PRO A 13 -36.94 -70.57 9.07
N ASP A 14 -36.84 -70.15 10.33
CA ASP A 14 -37.90 -69.42 11.06
C ASP A 14 -37.83 -67.89 10.88
N PHE A 15 -36.98 -67.38 9.98
CA PHE A 15 -36.76 -65.94 9.82
C PHE A 15 -37.85 -65.26 9.00
N ASP A 16 -38.72 -64.52 9.68
CA ASP A 16 -39.71 -63.66 9.03
C ASP A 16 -39.23 -62.19 8.94
N PRO A 17 -39.10 -61.62 7.73
CA PRO A 17 -38.63 -60.24 7.56
C PRO A 17 -39.62 -59.19 8.11
N SER A 18 -40.89 -59.55 8.30
CA SER A 18 -41.94 -58.66 8.80
C SER A 18 -41.89 -58.43 10.31
N LEU A 19 -41.31 -59.36 11.07
CA LEU A 19 -41.28 -59.30 12.54
C LEU A 19 -40.16 -58.39 13.09
N ILE A 20 -39.21 -57.98 12.24
CA ILE A 20 -38.02 -57.25 12.67
C ILE A 20 -38.30 -55.75 12.67
N PRO A 21 -38.21 -55.07 13.83
CA PRO A 21 -38.40 -53.63 13.88
C PRO A 21 -37.20 -52.92 13.23
N ARG A 22 -37.48 -51.94 12.37
CA ARG A 22 -36.43 -51.03 11.87
C ARG A 22 -35.92 -50.18 13.01
N ARG A 23 -34.59 -50.15 13.20
CA ARG A 23 -33.92 -49.30 14.19
C ARG A 23 -34.26 -47.83 13.92
N ARG A 24 -34.94 -47.18 14.87
CA ARG A 24 -35.25 -45.75 14.81
C ARG A 24 -34.08 -44.96 15.39
N ILE A 25 -33.27 -44.36 14.51
CA ILE A 25 -32.18 -43.45 14.90
C ILE A 25 -32.76 -42.03 14.91
N PRO A 26 -32.46 -41.19 15.93
CA PRO A 26 -32.91 -39.80 15.94
C PRO A 26 -32.34 -39.04 14.73
N LYS A 27 -33.13 -38.11 14.19
CA LYS A 27 -32.78 -37.38 12.95
C LYS A 27 -31.48 -36.56 13.06
N ASN A 28 -31.15 -36.07 14.25
CA ASN A 28 -29.91 -35.32 14.53
C ASN A 28 -28.80 -36.18 15.12
N SER A 29 -28.73 -37.46 14.76
CA SER A 29 -27.62 -38.29 15.20
C SER A 29 -26.30 -37.76 14.62
N GLN A 30 -25.32 -37.51 15.48
CA GLN A 30 -23.97 -37.18 15.04
C GLN A 30 -23.29 -38.41 14.43
N GLN A 31 -22.92 -38.32 13.15
CA GLN A 31 -22.24 -39.39 12.44
C GLN A 31 -20.73 -39.19 12.49
N VAL A 32 -19.97 -40.23 12.82
CA VAL A 32 -18.50 -40.15 12.79
C VAL A 32 -18.03 -40.34 11.35
N VAL A 33 -17.29 -39.36 10.82
CA VAL A 33 -16.73 -39.36 9.46
C VAL A 33 -15.25 -39.02 9.52
N ARG A 34 -14.44 -39.73 8.74
CA ARG A 34 -13.02 -39.40 8.58
C ARG A 34 -12.86 -38.42 7.42
N LEU A 35 -12.41 -37.20 7.71
CA LEU A 35 -12.28 -36.12 6.73
C LEU A 35 -10.93 -35.38 6.87
N MET A 36 -10.61 -34.58 5.86
CA MET A 36 -9.42 -33.71 5.85
C MET A 36 -9.82 -32.27 6.19
N ALA A 37 -8.97 -31.53 6.89
CA ALA A 37 -9.18 -30.11 7.15
C ALA A 37 -9.25 -29.32 5.82
N PRO A 38 -10.35 -28.59 5.55
CA PRO A 38 -10.57 -27.97 4.24
C PRO A 38 -9.70 -26.73 3.98
N PHE A 39 -9.32 -26.00 5.03
CA PHE A 39 -8.51 -24.78 4.96
C PHE A 39 -7.49 -24.75 6.10
N SER A 40 -6.48 -23.89 5.95
CA SER A 40 -5.49 -23.65 7.00
C SER A 40 -6.10 -22.78 8.11
N MET A 41 -5.87 -23.18 9.36
CA MET A 41 -6.61 -22.60 10.47
C MET A 41 -5.83 -22.68 11.78
N ARG A 42 -6.06 -21.71 12.66
CA ARG A 42 -5.39 -21.59 13.95
C ARG A 42 -6.38 -21.82 15.08
N CYS A 43 -6.02 -22.70 16.01
CA CYS A 43 -6.82 -22.97 17.19
C CYS A 43 -6.76 -21.77 18.16
N ASN A 44 -7.92 -21.26 18.59
CA ASN A 44 -7.97 -20.07 19.44
C ASN A 44 -7.54 -20.34 20.90
N THR A 45 -7.61 -21.60 21.37
CA THR A 45 -7.27 -21.96 22.76
C THR A 45 -5.78 -22.22 22.96
N CYS A 46 -5.12 -22.94 22.06
CA CYS A 46 -3.69 -23.29 22.19
C CYS A 46 -2.78 -22.64 21.14
N GLY A 47 -3.33 -21.91 20.17
CA GLY A 47 -2.56 -21.25 19.12
C GLY A 47 -1.98 -22.18 18.05
N GLU A 48 -2.28 -23.48 18.10
CA GLU A 48 -1.79 -24.49 17.15
C GLU A 48 -2.33 -24.26 15.74
N TYR A 49 -1.44 -24.43 14.75
CA TYR A 49 -1.82 -24.36 13.35
C TYR A 49 -2.21 -25.74 12.82
N ILE A 50 -3.44 -25.83 12.32
CA ILE A 50 -3.94 -26.97 11.59
C ILE A 50 -3.87 -26.62 10.10
N TYR A 51 -2.91 -27.24 9.42
CA TYR A 51 -2.75 -27.07 7.98
C TYR A 51 -3.85 -27.79 7.20
N LYS A 52 -4.13 -27.27 6.00
CA LYS A 52 -5.04 -27.89 5.03
C LYS A 52 -4.61 -29.33 4.77
N GLY A 53 -5.58 -30.25 4.75
CA GLY A 53 -5.33 -31.65 4.45
C GLY A 53 -5.02 -32.56 5.66
N LYS A 54 -4.87 -32.01 6.88
CA LYS A 54 -4.71 -32.85 8.07
C LYS A 54 -5.95 -33.72 8.30
N LYS A 55 -5.77 -35.03 8.46
CA LYS A 55 -6.87 -36.02 8.58
C LYS A 55 -7.40 -36.08 10.02
N PHE A 56 -8.71 -36.04 10.18
CA PHE A 56 -9.38 -36.12 11.47
C PHE A 56 -10.56 -37.11 11.44
N ASN A 57 -10.82 -37.71 12.60
CA ASN A 57 -12.10 -38.35 12.87
C ASN A 57 -13.03 -37.27 13.40
N ALA A 58 -13.92 -36.78 12.55
CA ALA A 58 -14.84 -35.70 12.86
C ALA A 58 -16.23 -36.25 13.18
N ARG A 59 -17.01 -35.51 13.97
CA ARG A 59 -18.45 -35.73 14.09
C ARG A 59 -19.16 -34.82 13.10
N LYS A 60 -20.05 -35.38 12.29
CA LYS A 60 -20.88 -34.68 11.32
C LYS A 60 -22.29 -34.57 11.87
N GLU A 61 -22.82 -33.36 11.86
CA GLU A 61 -24.20 -33.04 12.23
C GLU A 61 -24.85 -32.28 11.07
N THR A 62 -26.16 -32.50 10.87
CA THR A 62 -26.94 -31.68 9.92
C THR A 62 -27.49 -30.50 10.71
N VAL A 63 -27.24 -29.29 10.25
CA VAL A 63 -27.72 -28.08 10.92
C VAL A 63 -29.22 -27.95 10.67
N GLU A 64 -30.04 -27.92 11.72
CA GLU A 64 -31.48 -27.73 11.58
C GLU A 64 -31.80 -26.24 11.39
N GLY A 65 -32.63 -25.92 10.38
CA GLY A 65 -33.11 -24.57 10.11
C GLY A 65 -32.26 -23.74 9.14
N GLU A 66 -31.09 -24.26 8.72
CA GLU A 66 -30.23 -23.62 7.73
C GLU A 66 -30.05 -24.55 6.52
N ASP A 67 -30.88 -24.36 5.49
CA ASP A 67 -30.77 -25.06 4.21
C ASP A 67 -30.58 -24.02 3.09
N TYR A 68 -29.72 -24.33 2.12
CA TYR A 68 -29.47 -23.46 0.96
C TYR A 68 -30.16 -24.04 -0.28
N TYR A 69 -31.27 -23.45 -0.71
CA TYR A 69 -32.08 -23.93 -1.84
C TYR A 69 -32.37 -25.45 -1.79
N GLY A 70 -32.58 -26.01 -0.60
CA GLY A 70 -32.84 -27.45 -0.39
C GLY A 70 -31.58 -28.31 -0.20
N ILE A 71 -30.38 -27.71 -0.30
CA ILE A 71 -29.11 -28.35 0.05
C ILE A 71 -28.87 -28.20 1.54
N LYS A 72 -28.70 -29.34 2.22
CA LYS A 72 -28.45 -29.40 3.66
C LYS A 72 -27.07 -28.87 4.01
N ILE A 73 -27.01 -28.02 5.02
CA ILE A 73 -25.75 -27.53 5.59
C ILE A 73 -25.29 -28.49 6.69
N PHE A 74 -24.02 -28.88 6.64
CA PHE A 74 -23.40 -29.76 7.63
C PHE A 74 -22.46 -28.97 8.53
N ARG A 75 -22.52 -29.28 9.81
CA ARG A 75 -21.55 -28.84 10.82
C ARG A 75 -20.63 -30.01 11.17
N PHE A 76 -19.34 -29.74 11.17
CA PHE A 76 -18.31 -30.70 11.54
C PHE A 76 -17.65 -30.30 12.85
N TYR A 77 -17.45 -31.28 13.72
CA TYR A 77 -16.71 -31.14 14.97
C TYR A 77 -15.38 -31.87 14.84
N ILE A 78 -14.28 -31.16 14.98
CA ILE A 78 -12.92 -31.71 15.04
C ILE A 78 -12.34 -31.40 16.42
N LYS A 79 -11.49 -32.30 16.94
CA LYS A 79 -10.69 -32.03 18.13
C LYS A 79 -9.30 -31.54 17.74
N CYS A 80 -8.82 -30.48 18.38
CA CYS A 80 -7.43 -30.04 18.24
C CYS A 80 -6.47 -31.15 18.72
N THR A 81 -5.31 -31.29 18.07
CA THR A 81 -4.33 -32.32 18.44
C THR A 81 -3.60 -32.05 19.74
N LEU A 82 -3.53 -30.80 20.20
CA LEU A 82 -2.82 -30.43 21.43
C LEU A 82 -3.76 -30.27 22.62
N CYS A 83 -4.72 -29.34 22.54
CA CYS A 83 -5.61 -29.02 23.66
C CYS A 83 -6.90 -29.85 23.70
N SER A 84 -7.15 -30.73 22.73
CA SER A 84 -8.40 -31.50 22.59
C SER A 84 -9.69 -30.66 22.56
N ALA A 85 -9.57 -29.33 22.41
CA ALA A 85 -10.71 -28.43 22.27
C ALA A 85 -11.49 -28.76 21.01
N GLU A 86 -12.82 -28.67 21.11
CA GLU A 86 -13.72 -28.89 19.99
C GLU A 86 -13.79 -27.64 19.12
N ILE A 87 -13.52 -27.84 17.84
CA ILE A 87 -13.50 -26.85 16.79
C ILE A 87 -14.64 -27.16 15.84
N THR A 88 -15.38 -26.13 15.42
CA THR A 88 -16.52 -26.30 14.52
C THR A 88 -16.41 -25.46 13.25
N PHE A 89 -16.84 -26.05 12.16
CA PHE A 89 -17.01 -25.37 10.88
C PHE A 89 -18.23 -25.92 10.14
N LYS A 90 -18.86 -25.04 9.36
CA LYS A 90 -20.01 -25.32 8.51
C LYS A 90 -19.62 -25.39 7.04
N THR A 91 -20.42 -26.07 6.24
CA THR A 91 -20.36 -26.06 4.77
C THR A 91 -21.17 -24.89 4.20
N ASP A 92 -20.61 -24.14 3.26
CA ASP A 92 -21.28 -23.01 2.60
C ASP A 92 -21.44 -23.28 1.10
N PRO A 93 -22.59 -23.83 0.69
CA PRO A 93 -22.83 -24.15 -0.71
C PRO A 93 -22.86 -22.91 -1.62
N LYS A 94 -23.12 -21.70 -1.10
CA LYS A 94 -23.09 -20.45 -1.87
C LYS A 94 -21.71 -20.14 -2.45
N ASN A 95 -20.66 -20.34 -1.66
CA ASN A 95 -19.28 -19.97 -2.02
C ASN A 95 -18.41 -21.21 -2.31
N THR A 96 -19.00 -22.41 -2.37
CA THR A 96 -18.27 -23.70 -2.47
C THR A 96 -17.20 -23.89 -1.41
N ASP A 97 -17.37 -23.24 -0.27
CA ASP A 97 -16.37 -23.14 0.78
C ASP A 97 -16.95 -23.62 2.12
N TYR A 98 -16.18 -23.47 3.18
CA TYR A 98 -16.63 -23.70 4.55
C TYR A 98 -16.66 -22.36 5.31
N ILE A 99 -17.18 -22.33 6.53
CA ILE A 99 -17.12 -21.17 7.43
C ILE A 99 -16.69 -21.69 8.81
N ALA A 100 -15.75 -20.98 9.42
CA ALA A 100 -15.32 -21.22 10.79
C ALA A 100 -16.38 -20.66 11.77
N GLU A 101 -16.84 -21.49 12.72
CA GLU A 101 -17.82 -21.05 13.74
C GLU A 101 -17.16 -20.89 15.11
N HIS A 102 -16.72 -21.98 15.74
CA HIS A 102 -16.21 -21.96 17.11
C HIS A 102 -14.80 -22.54 17.25
N GLY A 103 -14.02 -21.92 18.14
CA GLY A 103 -12.72 -22.42 18.57
C GLY A 103 -11.58 -22.20 17.58
N ILE A 104 -11.84 -21.47 16.49
CA ILE A 104 -10.92 -21.40 15.38
C ILE A 104 -10.95 -20.07 14.64
N SER A 105 -9.79 -19.63 14.19
CA SER A 105 -9.61 -18.55 13.25
C SER A 105 -9.03 -19.10 11.94
N ARG A 106 -9.51 -18.57 10.81
CA ARG A 106 -8.90 -18.85 9.52
C ARG A 106 -7.59 -18.11 9.40
N ASN A 107 -6.62 -18.73 8.75
CA ASN A 107 -5.43 -18.00 8.35
C ASN A 107 -5.80 -17.02 7.23
N PHE A 108 -5.16 -15.85 7.23
CA PHE A 108 -5.41 -14.81 6.24
C PHE A 108 -4.88 -15.25 4.87
N GLU A 109 -5.73 -15.20 3.85
CA GLU A 109 -5.40 -15.49 2.45
C GLU A 109 -5.60 -14.21 1.63
N PRO A 110 -4.53 -13.55 1.14
CA PRO A 110 -4.63 -12.25 0.46
C PRO A 110 -5.63 -12.21 -0.70
N TRP A 111 -5.70 -13.28 -1.51
CA TRP A 111 -6.60 -13.38 -2.67
C TRP A 111 -8.10 -13.43 -2.31
N ARG A 112 -8.45 -13.67 -1.04
CA ARG A 112 -9.84 -13.74 -0.60
C ARG A 112 -10.40 -12.35 -0.29
N ASP A 113 -9.55 -11.46 0.21
CA ASP A 113 -9.86 -10.06 0.44
C ASP A 113 -9.83 -9.27 -0.87
N GLU A 114 -8.98 -9.65 -1.82
CA GLU A 114 -9.00 -9.07 -3.18
C GLU A 114 -10.40 -9.10 -3.80
N LYS A 115 -11.21 -10.14 -3.56
CA LYS A 115 -12.59 -10.18 -4.07
C LYS A 115 -13.51 -9.14 -3.43
N ALA A 116 -13.38 -8.92 -2.13
CA ALA A 116 -14.17 -7.89 -1.44
C ALA A 116 -13.72 -6.48 -1.88
N VAL A 117 -12.40 -6.30 -2.02
CA VAL A 117 -11.81 -5.06 -2.55
C VAL A 117 -12.22 -4.84 -4.02
N GLU A 118 -12.31 -5.90 -4.82
CA GLU A 118 -12.71 -5.83 -6.21
C GLU A 118 -14.20 -5.52 -6.34
N GLU A 119 -15.07 -6.08 -5.49
CA GLU A 119 -16.48 -5.67 -5.41
C GLU A 119 -16.62 -4.17 -5.07
N ASP A 120 -15.85 -3.68 -4.11
CA ASP A 120 -15.79 -2.25 -3.78
C ASP A 120 -15.21 -1.40 -4.93
N ARG A 121 -14.30 -1.97 -5.73
CA ARG A 121 -13.74 -1.33 -6.92
C ARG A 121 -14.76 -1.26 -8.05
N ILE A 122 -15.48 -2.36 -8.30
CA ILE A 122 -16.53 -2.45 -9.30
C ILE A 122 -17.65 -1.47 -8.95
N ALA A 123 -18.05 -1.37 -7.67
CA ALA A 123 -19.04 -0.37 -7.24
C ALA A 123 -18.58 1.07 -7.54
N LYS A 124 -17.31 1.39 -7.32
CA LYS A 124 -16.74 2.71 -7.69
C LYS A 124 -16.71 2.92 -9.20
N LEU A 125 -16.35 1.88 -9.97
CA LEU A 125 -16.35 1.93 -11.42
C LEU A 125 -17.76 2.09 -11.98
N GLU A 126 -18.78 1.43 -11.43
CA GLU A 126 -20.18 1.60 -11.80
C GLU A 126 -20.68 3.03 -11.51
N GLU A 127 -20.28 3.62 -10.38
CA GLU A 127 -20.57 5.03 -10.07
C GLU A 127 -19.88 6.01 -11.04
N GLU A 128 -18.70 5.65 -11.55
CA GLU A 128 -17.94 6.41 -12.55
C GLU A 128 -18.49 6.22 -13.97
N GLU A 129 -18.94 5.02 -14.33
CA GLU A 129 -19.59 4.72 -15.62
C GLU A 129 -20.95 5.40 -15.74
N ASN A 130 -21.67 5.53 -14.62
CA ASN A 130 -22.91 6.31 -14.57
C ASN A 130 -22.68 7.81 -14.83
N ASN A 131 -21.44 8.32 -14.79
CA ASN A 131 -21.08 9.71 -15.06
C ASN A 131 -19.85 9.84 -15.98
N PRO A 132 -20.02 9.92 -17.32
CA PRO A 132 -18.89 9.93 -18.26
C PRO A 132 -17.94 11.11 -18.07
N MET A 133 -18.42 12.25 -17.56
CA MET A 133 -17.57 13.40 -17.22
C MET A 133 -16.62 13.10 -16.05
N LYS A 134 -17.11 12.41 -15.02
CA LYS A 134 -16.30 12.03 -13.83
C LYS A 134 -15.23 11.00 -14.20
N ALA A 135 -15.58 10.03 -15.05
CA ALA A 135 -14.60 9.06 -15.57
C ALA A 135 -13.49 9.76 -16.38
N LEU A 136 -13.83 10.77 -17.17
CA LEU A 136 -12.87 11.55 -17.95
C LEU A 136 -11.98 12.41 -17.03
N GLU A 137 -12.55 13.06 -16.03
CA GLU A 137 -11.80 13.79 -15.00
C GLU A 137 -10.80 12.87 -14.28
N ASN A 138 -11.24 11.70 -13.79
CA ASN A 138 -10.38 10.72 -13.14
C ASN A 138 -9.21 10.29 -14.03
N ARG A 139 -9.47 9.92 -15.29
CA ARG A 139 -8.41 9.58 -16.25
C ARG A 139 -7.41 10.70 -16.44
N THR A 140 -7.87 11.96 -16.57
CA THR A 140 -6.94 13.10 -16.68
C THR A 140 -6.15 13.35 -15.41
N THR A 141 -6.74 13.15 -14.22
CA THR A 141 -6.02 13.28 -12.95
C THR A 141 -4.99 12.17 -12.75
N ASP A 142 -5.30 10.95 -13.18
CA ASP A 142 -4.39 9.82 -13.08
C ASP A 142 -3.23 9.97 -14.07
N SER A 143 -3.49 10.39 -15.31
CA SER A 143 -2.42 10.72 -16.26
C SER A 143 -1.53 11.85 -15.76
N LYS A 144 -2.09 12.89 -15.11
CA LYS A 144 -1.28 13.96 -14.50
C LYS A 144 -0.39 13.42 -13.38
N ARG A 145 -0.94 12.61 -12.48
CA ARG A 145 -0.16 11.97 -11.41
C ARG A 145 0.96 11.09 -11.96
N GLU A 146 0.69 10.33 -13.01
CA GLU A 146 1.70 9.50 -13.67
C GLU A 146 2.84 10.35 -14.27
N MET A 147 2.51 11.47 -14.92
CA MET A 147 3.51 12.41 -15.43
C MET A 147 4.35 13.02 -14.29
N ASP A 148 3.70 13.48 -13.22
CA ASP A 148 4.39 14.06 -12.05
C ASP A 148 5.32 13.03 -11.37
N ILE A 149 4.91 11.76 -11.31
CA ILE A 149 5.73 10.66 -10.77
C ILE A 149 6.94 10.40 -11.67
N LEU A 150 6.76 10.43 -13.00
CA LEU A 150 7.85 10.23 -13.95
C LEU A 150 8.89 11.36 -13.89
N ASP A 151 8.45 12.62 -13.80
CA ASP A 151 9.34 13.77 -13.62
C ASP A 151 10.10 13.69 -12.30
N ALA A 152 9.41 13.37 -11.19
CA ALA A 152 10.05 13.19 -9.89
C ALA A 152 11.10 12.07 -9.91
N LEU A 153 10.83 10.96 -10.62
CA LEU A 153 11.80 9.87 -10.80
C LEU A 153 13.00 10.31 -11.66
N GLN A 154 12.77 11.12 -12.68
CA GLN A 154 13.83 11.67 -13.54
C GLN A 154 14.73 12.64 -12.76
N ASP A 155 14.16 13.46 -11.88
CA ASP A 155 14.90 14.34 -10.97
C ASP A 155 15.74 13.57 -9.95
N ILE A 156 15.20 12.47 -9.41
CA ILE A 156 15.96 11.61 -8.49
C ILE A 156 17.11 10.93 -9.25
N ARG A 157 16.87 10.42 -10.46
CA ARG A 157 17.93 9.82 -11.29
C ARG A 157 19.01 10.82 -11.66
N SER A 158 18.65 12.05 -12.05
CA SER A 158 19.61 13.09 -12.42
C SER A 158 20.43 13.56 -11.21
N ARG A 159 19.80 13.69 -10.03
CA ARG A 159 20.49 13.97 -8.78
C ARG A 159 21.44 12.84 -8.38
N ASN A 160 20.99 11.59 -8.45
CA ASN A 160 21.83 10.43 -8.14
C ASN A 160 23.00 10.29 -9.10
N ALA A 161 22.79 10.48 -10.41
CA ALA A 161 23.88 10.47 -11.40
C ALA A 161 24.90 11.58 -11.15
N ARG A 162 24.47 12.78 -10.72
CA ARG A 162 25.39 13.85 -10.29
C ARG A 162 26.15 13.47 -9.02
N HIS A 163 25.48 12.90 -8.03
CA HIS A 163 26.12 12.44 -6.80
C HIS A 163 27.10 11.30 -7.05
N GLU A 164 26.83 10.39 -7.98
CA GLU A 164 27.76 9.34 -8.40
C GLU A 164 28.98 9.93 -9.09
N ARG A 165 28.81 10.87 -10.03
CA ARG A 165 29.95 11.56 -10.68
C ARG A 165 30.83 12.31 -9.69
N ILE A 166 30.21 13.02 -8.74
CA ILE A 166 30.93 13.73 -7.68
C ILE A 166 31.59 12.72 -6.72
N GLY A 167 30.90 11.64 -6.37
CA GLY A 167 31.42 10.56 -5.53
C GLY A 167 32.60 9.83 -6.16
N THR A 168 32.57 9.56 -7.47
CA THR A 168 33.71 8.99 -8.21
C THR A 168 34.85 9.99 -8.33
N ALA A 169 34.55 11.26 -8.60
CA ALA A 169 35.57 12.31 -8.68
C ALA A 169 36.20 12.65 -7.31
N LEU A 170 35.52 12.35 -6.20
CA LEU A 170 36.08 12.46 -4.85
C LEU A 170 36.79 11.18 -4.39
N ALA A 171 36.49 10.02 -4.99
CA ALA A 171 37.16 8.74 -4.72
C ALA A 171 38.46 8.54 -5.53
N ASP A 172 38.64 9.30 -6.62
CA ASP A 172 39.92 9.45 -7.33
C ASP A 172 40.83 10.39 -6.52
N GLU A 173 41.55 9.83 -5.54
CA GLU A 173 42.31 10.59 -4.52
C GLU A 173 43.45 11.48 -5.06
N ASP A 174 43.79 11.43 -6.36
CA ASP A 174 44.92 12.18 -6.93
C ASP A 174 44.57 13.09 -8.14
N GLY A 175 43.32 13.55 -8.31
CA GLY A 175 43.07 14.58 -9.34
C GLY A 175 41.63 14.88 -9.77
N GLY A 176 40.61 14.31 -9.12
CA GLY A 176 39.23 14.56 -9.52
C GLY A 176 38.73 15.98 -9.23
N LEU A 177 39.24 16.64 -8.18
CA LEU A 177 38.89 18.02 -7.84
C LEU A 177 39.44 19.03 -8.86
N GLU A 178 40.67 18.83 -9.35
CA GLU A 178 41.28 19.70 -10.39
C GLU A 178 40.58 19.58 -11.75
N ARG A 179 40.09 18.39 -12.12
CA ARG A 179 39.31 18.22 -13.36
C ARG A 179 37.95 18.90 -13.30
N ILE A 180 37.27 18.86 -12.15
CA ILE A 180 35.97 19.54 -11.98
C ILE A 180 36.14 21.06 -12.08
N VAL A 181 37.20 21.62 -11.48
CA VAL A 181 37.48 23.07 -11.55
C VAL A 181 37.87 23.51 -12.96
N ARG A 182 38.67 22.72 -13.69
CA ARG A 182 39.01 23.02 -15.09
C ARG A 182 37.82 22.95 -16.04
N LEU A 183 36.93 21.96 -15.87
CA LEU A 183 35.75 21.83 -16.72
C LEU A 183 34.78 22.98 -16.47
N LYS A 184 34.57 23.38 -15.21
CA LYS A 184 33.76 24.56 -14.89
C LYS A 184 34.34 25.86 -15.45
N GLY A 185 35.66 26.06 -15.33
CA GLY A 185 36.30 27.24 -15.91
C GLY A 185 36.19 27.29 -17.44
N ALA A 186 36.25 26.13 -18.12
CA ALA A 186 36.08 26.07 -19.57
C ALA A 186 34.62 26.33 -20.00
N GLU A 187 33.64 25.82 -19.25
CA GLU A 187 32.20 26.08 -19.52
C GLU A 187 31.86 27.57 -19.29
N GLU A 188 32.40 28.20 -18.24
CA GLU A 188 32.23 29.65 -17.96
C GLU A 188 32.89 30.52 -19.05
N GLU A 189 34.07 30.14 -19.54
CA GLU A 189 34.74 30.84 -20.65
C GLU A 189 33.96 30.72 -21.98
N GLU A 190 33.36 29.56 -22.26
CA GLU A 190 32.51 29.35 -23.45
C GLU A 190 31.22 30.19 -23.40
N GLU A 191 30.57 30.29 -22.23
CA GLU A 191 29.40 31.14 -22.03
C GLU A 191 29.74 32.63 -22.18
N GLU A 192 30.85 33.09 -21.61
CA GLU A 192 31.33 34.47 -21.74
C GLU A 192 31.69 34.83 -23.20
N ASP A 193 32.31 33.90 -23.94
CA ASP A 193 32.64 34.07 -25.36
C ASP A 193 31.37 34.12 -26.24
N GLU A 194 30.35 33.31 -25.93
CA GLU A 194 29.06 33.36 -26.62
C GLU A 194 28.33 34.67 -26.35
N GLU A 195 28.32 35.17 -25.11
CA GLU A 195 27.76 36.48 -24.77
C GLU A 195 28.50 37.64 -25.45
N MET A 196 29.83 37.58 -25.52
CA MET A 196 30.64 38.60 -26.21
C MET A 196 30.40 38.59 -27.72
N ARG A 197 30.16 37.42 -28.33
CA ARG A 197 29.76 37.30 -29.74
C ARG A 197 28.37 37.86 -29.97
N GLN A 198 27.41 37.62 -29.08
CA GLN A 198 26.07 38.19 -29.17
C GLN A 198 26.11 39.71 -29.07
N LYS A 199 26.83 40.29 -28.10
CA LYS A 199 26.99 41.75 -27.97
C LYS A 199 27.59 42.41 -29.21
N ARG A 200 28.58 41.79 -29.85
CA ARG A 200 29.16 42.32 -31.11
C ARG A 200 28.14 42.34 -32.26
N LEU A 201 27.30 41.32 -32.36
CA LEU A 201 26.24 41.28 -33.38
C LEU A 201 25.18 42.37 -33.11
N GLU A 202 24.82 42.59 -31.85
CA GLU A 202 23.90 43.66 -31.43
C GLU A 202 24.49 45.05 -31.73
N GLU A 203 25.78 45.28 -31.43
CA GLU A 203 26.48 46.53 -31.76
C GLU A 203 26.54 46.77 -33.28
N GLU A 204 26.77 45.74 -34.10
CA GLU A 204 26.74 45.85 -35.56
C GLU A 204 25.33 46.15 -36.12
N GLU A 205 24.28 45.64 -35.46
CA GLU A 205 22.88 45.96 -35.79
C GLU A 205 22.54 47.40 -35.41
N ASP A 206 22.97 47.85 -34.24
CA ASP A 206 22.82 49.23 -33.78
C ASP A 206 23.58 50.23 -34.65
N GLU A 207 24.81 49.92 -35.07
CA GLU A 207 25.57 50.77 -35.99
C GLU A 207 24.91 50.91 -37.37
N LYS A 208 24.28 49.84 -37.87
CA LYS A 208 23.50 49.87 -39.13
C LYS A 208 22.28 50.77 -38.96
N LEU A 209 21.56 50.65 -37.84
CA LEU A 209 20.42 51.51 -37.50
C LEU A 209 20.83 52.98 -37.39
N VAL A 210 21.95 53.29 -36.73
CA VAL A 210 22.47 54.67 -36.62
C VAL A 210 22.85 55.25 -37.98
N ARG A 211 23.49 54.47 -38.87
CA ARG A 211 23.79 54.91 -40.24
C ARG A 211 22.54 55.21 -41.06
N GLU A 212 21.49 54.40 -40.92
CA GLU A 212 20.22 54.64 -41.59
C GLU A 212 19.52 55.90 -41.08
N VAL A 213 19.63 56.20 -39.77
CA VAL A 213 19.04 57.38 -39.15
C VAL A 213 19.82 58.66 -39.48
N PHE A 214 21.16 58.63 -39.48
CA PHE A 214 21.99 59.80 -39.82
C PHE A 214 22.01 60.13 -41.32
N SER A 215 21.67 59.18 -42.21
CA SER A 215 21.52 59.46 -43.65
C SER A 215 20.30 60.32 -44.00
N LYS A 216 19.36 60.52 -43.05
CA LYS A 216 18.07 61.19 -43.27
C LYS A 216 17.94 62.57 -42.62
N ILE A 217 19.02 63.17 -42.13
CA ILE A 217 18.98 64.49 -41.47
C ILE A 217 20.04 65.45 -42.07
N PRO A 218 19.66 66.58 -42.69
CA PRO A 218 20.59 67.62 -43.08
C PRO A 218 20.90 68.56 -41.89
N ALA A 219 22.18 68.82 -41.63
CA ALA A 219 22.66 69.69 -40.56
C ALA A 219 22.63 71.18 -40.90
N PRO A 220 22.60 72.08 -39.89
CA PRO A 220 23.32 73.35 -39.98
C PRO A 220 24.37 73.55 -38.87
N SER A 221 25.27 74.49 -39.14
CA SER A 221 26.63 74.69 -38.62
C SER A 221 26.76 75.56 -37.36
N THR A 222 27.90 75.46 -36.65
CA THR A 222 28.77 76.60 -36.21
C THR A 222 30.05 76.11 -35.47
N ALA A 223 31.16 76.84 -35.70
CA ALA A 223 32.58 76.62 -35.28
C ALA A 223 32.83 76.73 -33.76
N GLY A 224 33.79 76.11 -33.05
CA GLY A 224 35.26 75.89 -33.20
C GLY A 224 36.03 76.80 -32.18
N PRO A 225 37.33 76.61 -31.80
CA PRO A 225 38.14 75.43 -31.41
C PRO A 225 39.00 75.63 -30.11
N SER A 226 39.63 74.59 -29.51
CA SER A 226 41.03 74.65 -29.01
C SER A 226 41.59 73.33 -28.40
N ARG A 227 42.84 73.10 -28.77
CA ARG A 227 43.89 72.08 -28.52
C ARG A 227 44.49 72.05 -27.09
N SER A 228 44.77 70.85 -26.54
CA SER A 228 46.11 70.35 -26.08
C SER A 228 46.04 69.25 -24.99
N THR A 229 46.72 68.12 -25.21
CA THR A 229 47.26 67.15 -24.22
C THR A 229 48.79 67.41 -24.07
N PRO A 230 49.62 66.76 -23.18
CA PRO A 230 49.40 65.52 -22.40
C PRO A 230 50.10 65.38 -20.98
N GLU A 231 49.88 64.20 -20.37
CA GLU A 231 50.69 63.35 -19.42
C GLU A 231 50.90 63.59 -17.89
N ALA A 232 50.54 62.52 -17.14
CA ALA A 232 51.23 61.77 -16.05
C ALA A 232 51.34 62.28 -14.57
N GLY A 233 50.82 61.46 -13.63
CA GLY A 233 51.23 61.37 -12.20
C GLY A 233 50.09 61.33 -11.16
N PRO A 234 50.25 60.73 -9.94
CA PRO A 234 49.40 59.60 -9.51
C PRO A 234 48.53 59.76 -8.24
N SER A 235 47.67 58.74 -8.02
CA SER A 235 47.14 58.17 -6.76
C SER A 235 46.34 59.03 -5.77
N SER A 236 45.07 58.65 -5.53
CA SER A 236 44.51 58.31 -4.20
C SER A 236 42.99 58.06 -4.25
N GLU A 237 42.60 56.83 -3.90
CA GLU A 237 41.21 56.43 -3.66
C GLU A 237 40.74 56.90 -2.28
N PRO A 238 39.47 57.34 -2.09
CA PRO A 238 38.86 57.42 -0.77
C PRO A 238 38.05 56.16 -0.46
N THR A 239 38.57 55.36 0.47
CA THR A 239 37.93 54.19 1.08
C THR A 239 36.76 54.60 1.97
N ILE A 240 35.55 54.08 1.71
CA ILE A 240 34.39 54.22 2.62
C ILE A 240 34.32 52.96 3.50
N THR A 241 34.58 53.12 4.79
CA THR A 241 34.50 52.05 5.78
C THR A 241 33.16 52.10 6.52
N VAL A 242 32.39 51.01 6.48
CA VAL A 242 31.20 50.82 7.32
C VAL A 242 31.51 49.79 8.40
N LYS A 243 31.56 50.26 9.64
CA LYS A 243 31.81 49.47 10.85
C LYS A 243 30.48 48.93 11.39
N ARG A 244 30.27 47.61 11.39
CA ARG A 244 29.16 46.97 12.13
C ARG A 244 29.67 46.20 13.33
N LYS A 245 28.92 46.33 14.43
CA LYS A 245 29.21 45.89 15.79
C LYS A 245 28.76 44.43 15.96
N ALA A 246 29.61 43.60 16.56
CA ALA A 246 29.36 42.19 16.83
C ALA A 246 28.47 41.96 18.06
N GLY A 247 27.66 40.91 18.02
CA GLY A 247 27.01 40.32 19.19
C GLY A 247 25.84 39.38 18.86
N ALA A 248 25.97 38.13 19.33
CA ALA A 248 24.97 37.05 19.44
C ALA A 248 24.76 36.12 18.21
N LEU A 249 25.31 34.90 18.33
CA LEU A 249 24.98 33.70 17.55
C LEU A 249 23.59 33.19 17.93
N PRO A 250 22.88 32.56 16.98
CA PRO A 250 22.01 31.43 17.28
C PRO A 250 22.48 30.15 16.59
N ASP A 251 22.33 29.06 17.34
CA ASP A 251 22.67 27.67 17.03
C ASP A 251 21.95 27.13 15.78
N GLN A 252 22.68 26.34 14.98
CA GLN A 252 22.13 25.46 13.95
C GLN A 252 22.61 24.03 14.20
N ASP A 253 21.84 23.31 14.99
CA ASP A 253 21.76 21.85 14.88
C ASP A 253 20.54 21.49 14.00
N ASP A 254 20.62 20.32 13.37
CA ASP A 254 19.60 19.63 12.55
C ASP A 254 19.66 19.80 11.01
N LEU A 255 20.74 19.30 10.42
CA LEU A 255 20.71 18.59 9.13
C LEU A 255 20.70 17.07 9.39
N PRO A 256 19.74 16.28 8.90
CA PRO A 256 19.88 14.82 8.94
C PRO A 256 20.70 14.33 7.75
N ARG A 257 21.94 13.92 8.06
CA ARG A 257 22.80 13.13 7.16
C ARG A 257 22.38 11.67 7.21
N SER A 258 22.16 11.11 6.04
CA SER A 258 22.03 9.69 5.76
C SER A 258 23.31 8.92 6.13
N THR A 259 23.18 7.88 6.97
CA THR A 259 23.98 6.65 6.89
C THR A 259 23.17 5.47 7.42
N ALA A 260 23.39 4.32 6.79
CA ALA A 260 22.67 3.08 7.01
C ALA A 260 23.05 2.34 8.30
N SER A 261 22.13 1.47 8.71
CA SER A 261 22.33 0.23 9.47
C SER A 261 22.86 0.30 10.90
N SER A 262 21.95 0.16 11.87
CA SER A 262 21.91 -1.01 12.78
C SER A 262 20.81 -0.85 13.83
N ALA A 263 20.35 -2.00 14.31
CA ALA A 263 19.58 -2.24 15.54
C ALA A 263 18.03 -2.23 15.46
N ALA A 264 17.53 -3.45 15.63
CA ALA A 264 16.63 -3.83 16.72
C ALA A 264 15.16 -3.39 16.65
N VAL A 265 14.35 -4.43 16.44
CA VAL A 265 12.94 -4.56 16.74
C VAL A 265 12.58 -3.92 18.08
N ALA A 266 11.88 -2.77 18.05
CA ALA A 266 11.17 -2.23 19.20
C ALA A 266 9.67 -2.16 18.87
N SER A 267 8.94 -3.15 19.39
CA SER A 267 7.50 -3.27 19.32
C SER A 267 6.81 -2.10 20.01
N LYS A 268 6.14 -1.23 19.24
CA LYS A 268 5.22 -0.23 19.78
C LYS A 268 3.85 -0.88 19.97
N ALA A 269 3.45 -1.02 21.23
CA ALA A 269 2.16 -1.53 21.63
C ALA A 269 1.04 -0.62 21.09
N VAL A 270 0.12 -1.21 20.33
CA VAL A 270 -1.13 -0.58 19.93
C VAL A 270 -2.12 -0.77 21.07
N GLU A 271 -2.61 0.33 21.64
CA GLU A 271 -3.73 0.32 22.58
C GLU A 271 -5.01 -0.18 21.88
N PRO A 272 -5.82 -1.06 22.52
CA PRO A 272 -7.05 -1.54 21.91
C PRO A 272 -8.15 -0.47 21.91
N PRO A 273 -9.02 -0.43 20.89
CA PRO A 273 -10.11 0.54 20.83
C PRO A 273 -11.13 0.31 21.96
N PRO A 274 -11.80 1.38 22.45
CA PRO A 274 -12.74 1.27 23.57
C PRO A 274 -13.95 0.38 23.21
N LYS A 275 -14.26 -0.56 24.11
CA LYS A 275 -15.42 -1.45 24.00
C LYS A 275 -16.71 -0.65 23.90
N ARG A 276 -17.43 -0.79 22.78
CA ARG A 276 -18.82 -0.32 22.65
C ARG A 276 -19.68 -1.02 23.70
N LYS A 277 -20.28 -0.25 24.63
CA LYS A 277 -21.29 -0.75 25.57
C LYS A 277 -22.49 -1.26 24.76
N LYS A 278 -22.85 -2.53 24.91
CA LYS A 278 -24.13 -3.07 24.42
C LYS A 278 -25.25 -2.39 25.21
N THR A 279 -25.92 -1.43 24.60
CA THR A 279 -27.23 -0.97 25.07
C THR A 279 -28.24 -2.07 24.79
N GLU A 280 -28.86 -2.59 25.84
CA GLU A 280 -29.92 -3.59 25.78
C GLU A 280 -31.18 -3.00 25.12
N LEU A 281 -31.25 -3.09 23.78
CA LEU A 281 -32.45 -2.74 23.00
C LEU A 281 -33.69 -3.60 23.35
N ALA A 282 -33.52 -4.65 24.16
CA ALA A 282 -34.61 -5.46 24.68
C ALA A 282 -35.40 -4.74 25.79
N ALA A 283 -34.78 -3.82 26.53
CA ALA A 283 -35.45 -3.05 27.58
C ALA A 283 -36.26 -1.86 27.04
N SER A 284 -35.89 -1.33 25.87
CA SER A 284 -36.59 -0.20 25.22
C SER A 284 -37.84 -0.60 24.42
N LEU A 285 -38.01 -1.89 24.11
CA LEU A 285 -39.13 -2.38 23.28
C LEU A 285 -40.31 -2.95 24.08
N GLY A 286 -40.28 -2.92 25.42
CA GLY A 286 -41.46 -3.25 26.25
C GLY A 286 -41.97 -4.70 26.10
N ILE A 287 -41.16 -5.62 25.58
CA ILE A 287 -41.57 -7.00 25.30
C ILE A 287 -41.43 -7.85 26.56
N LYS A 288 -42.56 -8.14 27.24
CA LYS A 288 -42.61 -9.08 28.37
C LYS A 288 -42.67 -10.53 27.87
N ILE A 289 -41.59 -11.29 28.05
CA ILE A 289 -41.56 -12.73 27.76
C ILE A 289 -42.33 -13.49 28.87
N LYS A 290 -43.52 -14.02 28.53
CA LYS A 290 -44.31 -14.91 29.41
C LYS A 290 -43.65 -16.30 29.44
N LYS A 291 -43.04 -16.68 30.57
CA LYS A 291 -42.62 -18.08 30.83
C LYS A 291 -43.85 -18.94 31.12
N LYS A 292 -44.01 -20.06 30.40
CA LYS A 292 -45.02 -21.10 30.69
C LYS A 292 -44.57 -21.94 31.91
N PRO A 293 -45.49 -22.36 32.80
CA PRO A 293 -45.14 -23.17 33.96
C PRO A 293 -44.80 -24.61 33.56
N VAL A 294 -43.70 -25.12 34.10
CA VAL A 294 -43.25 -26.50 33.98
C VAL A 294 -44.16 -27.38 34.85
N LYS A 295 -44.86 -28.34 34.24
CA LYS A 295 -45.59 -29.39 34.97
C LYS A 295 -44.58 -30.35 35.60
N SER A 296 -44.56 -30.44 36.92
CA SER A 296 -43.91 -31.50 37.68
C SER A 296 -44.71 -32.80 37.50
N LEU A 297 -44.06 -33.83 36.96
CA LEU A 297 -44.57 -35.20 36.98
C LEU A 297 -44.10 -35.85 38.28
N VAL A 298 -45.07 -36.26 39.11
CA VAL A 298 -44.96 -37.35 40.09
C VAL A 298 -45.62 -38.56 39.44
#